data_AF-A0A0B5HQ18-F1
#
_entry.id   AF-A0A0B5HQ18-F1
#
_cell.length_a   1.000
_cell.length_b   1.000
_cell.length_c   1.000
_cell.angle_alpha   90.00
_cell.angle_beta   90.00
_cell.angle_gamma   90.00
#
_symmetry.space_group_name_H-M   'P 1'
#
loop_
_entity.id
_entity.type
_entity.pdbx_description
1 polymer ?
#
loop_
_entity_poly.entity_id
_entity_poly.type
_entity_poly.pdbx_seq_one_letter_code
_entity_poly.pdbx_strand_id
1 'polypeptide(L)'
;MLSQKGQEAAPFELLIAVITMTFVIVVGLNAMSTLLRAQCEGKIDQNMEELKTALETVAKGEGKKTVAYDMPSCFNQNDSSLRIVSRDDRATCSFHCGGLRYECTLLLFSSPDFSSIKCLNISSATDFPSATVCHDFDDQPTEFKVKEWKKDEAIEPGQYTLIKQFHLFSPQPRICVYKRV
;
A
#
# COMPACT_ATOMS: atom_id res chain seq x y z
N MET A 1 69.34 -28.33 13.63
CA MET A 1 68.40 -27.19 13.80
C MET A 1 67.51 -27.14 12.57
N LEU A 2 66.43 -27.92 12.53
CA LEU A 2 65.49 -27.90 11.40
C LEU A 2 64.39 -26.88 11.69
N SER A 3 64.32 -25.91 10.77
CA SER A 3 63.46 -24.75 10.77
C SER A 3 61.98 -25.11 10.90
N GLN A 4 61.37 -24.65 11.98
CA GLN A 4 59.97 -24.81 12.35
C GLN A 4 59.08 -23.74 11.66
N LYS A 5 59.29 -23.49 10.35
CA LYS A 5 58.57 -22.46 9.57
C LYS A 5 57.41 -22.99 8.72
N GLY A 6 57.13 -24.29 8.76
CA GLY A 6 56.10 -24.94 7.92
C GLY A 6 54.72 -25.12 8.55
N GLN A 7 54.55 -24.83 9.85
CA GLN A 7 53.28 -25.08 10.58
C GLN A 7 52.41 -23.82 10.76
N GLU A 8 52.88 -22.64 10.36
CA GLU A 8 52.10 -21.39 10.49
C GLU A 8 51.19 -21.08 9.29
N ALA A 9 51.48 -21.62 8.10
CA ALA A 9 50.73 -21.30 6.88
C ALA A 9 49.30 -21.88 6.89
N ALA A 10 49.14 -23.13 7.34
CA ALA A 10 47.83 -23.79 7.40
C ALA A 10 46.80 -23.10 8.33
N PRO A 11 47.15 -22.70 9.57
CA PRO A 11 46.21 -21.95 10.43
C PRO A 11 45.95 -20.53 9.92
N PHE A 12 46.92 -19.90 9.26
CA PHE A 12 46.78 -18.56 8.70
C PHE A 12 45.85 -18.53 7.48
N GLU A 13 46.00 -19.48 6.55
CA GLU A 13 45.10 -19.62 5.40
C GLU A 13 43.66 -19.93 5.83
N LEU A 14 43.49 -20.78 6.86
CA LEU A 14 42.16 -21.11 7.38
C LEU A 14 41.50 -19.90 8.05
N LEU A 15 42.26 -19.07 8.78
CA LEU A 15 41.77 -17.81 9.33
C LEU A 15 41.32 -16.82 8.25
N ILE A 16 42.10 -16.67 7.18
CA ILE A 16 41.73 -15.79 6.05
C ILE A 16 40.45 -16.31 5.38
N ALA A 17 40.35 -17.63 5.15
CA ALA A 17 39.16 -18.24 4.58
C ALA A 17 37.91 -17.99 5.44
N VAL A 18 38.01 -18.12 6.77
CA VAL A 18 36.89 -17.86 7.68
C VAL A 18 36.49 -16.39 7.68
N ILE A 19 37.46 -15.47 7.74
CA ILE A 19 37.19 -14.02 7.74
C ILE A 19 36.52 -13.60 6.42
N THR A 20 37.04 -14.06 5.28
CA THR A 20 36.47 -13.76 3.96
C THR A 20 35.07 -14.34 3.80
N MET A 21 34.85 -15.59 4.22
CA MET A 21 33.51 -16.22 4.17
C MET A 21 32.51 -15.46 5.05
N THR A 22 32.92 -15.07 6.27
CA THR A 22 32.06 -14.30 7.18
C THR A 22 31.72 -12.93 6.60
N PHE A 23 32.70 -12.24 6.01
CA PHE A 23 32.47 -10.94 5.36
C PHE A 23 31.48 -11.05 4.20
N VAL A 24 31.64 -12.05 3.33
CA VAL A 24 30.72 -12.29 2.20
C VAL A 24 29.30 -12.57 2.69
N ILE A 25 29.15 -13.37 3.75
CA ILE A 25 27.84 -13.66 4.34
C ILE A 25 27.19 -12.38 4.88
N VAL A 26 27.93 -11.58 5.65
CA VAL A 26 27.39 -10.33 6.24
C VAL A 26 26.98 -9.35 5.15
N VAL A 27 27.81 -9.14 4.13
CA VAL A 27 27.49 -8.25 3.01
C VAL A 27 26.29 -8.78 2.22
N GLY A 28 26.23 -10.09 1.98
CA GLY A 28 25.11 -10.74 1.30
C GLY A 28 23.79 -10.57 2.04
N LEU A 29 23.78 -10.76 3.36
CA LEU A 29 22.59 -10.57 4.19
C LEU A 29 22.12 -9.12 4.20
N ASN A 30 23.04 -8.16 4.30
CA ASN A 30 22.70 -6.73 4.23
C ASN A 30 22.09 -6.35 2.87
N ALA A 31 22.68 -6.84 1.78
CA ALA A 31 22.15 -6.61 0.44
C ALA A 31 20.74 -7.22 0.27
N MET A 32 20.52 -8.46 0.73
CA MET A 32 19.19 -9.08 0.71
C MET A 32 18.16 -8.29 1.51
N SER A 33 18.51 -7.80 2.71
CA SER A 33 17.59 -7.02 3.53
C SER A 33 17.15 -5.72 2.84
N THR A 34 18.09 -5.05 2.16
CA THR A 34 17.82 -3.83 1.39
C THR A 34 16.91 -4.10 0.20
N LEU A 35 17.17 -5.19 -0.53
CA LEU A 35 16.35 -5.60 -1.67
C LEU A 35 14.93 -5.98 -1.26
N LEU A 36 14.78 -6.74 -0.17
CA LEU A 36 13.48 -7.10 0.38
C LEU A 36 12.68 -5.85 0.77
N ARG A 37 13.32 -4.86 1.40
CA ARG A 37 12.69 -3.59 1.75
C ARG A 37 12.25 -2.80 0.52
N ALA A 38 13.13 -2.65 -0.47
CA ALA A 38 12.80 -1.96 -1.71
C ALA A 38 11.63 -2.64 -2.47
N GLN A 39 11.61 -3.97 -2.49
CA GLN A 39 10.51 -4.74 -3.07
C GLN A 39 9.18 -4.49 -2.35
N CYS A 40 9.22 -4.40 -1.03
CA CYS A 40 8.06 -4.12 -0.20
C CYS A 40 7.48 -2.73 -0.42
N GLU A 41 8.33 -1.71 -0.37
CA GLU A 41 7.95 -0.31 -0.63
C GLU A 41 7.35 -0.19 -2.04
N GLY A 42 8.00 -0.79 -3.05
CA GLY A 42 7.50 -0.82 -4.42
C GLY A 42 6.15 -1.55 -4.57
N LYS A 43 5.94 -2.66 -3.85
CA LYS A 43 4.66 -3.38 -3.87
C LYS A 43 3.53 -2.57 -3.23
N ILE A 44 3.79 -1.88 -2.12
CA ILE A 44 2.79 -0.97 -1.53
C ILE A 44 2.48 0.18 -2.49
N ASP A 45 3.49 0.82 -3.06
CA ASP A 45 3.29 1.91 -4.00
C ASP A 45 2.49 1.49 -5.24
N GLN A 46 2.75 0.29 -5.76
CA GLN A 46 1.97 -0.30 -6.84
C GLN A 46 0.52 -0.53 -6.41
N ASN A 47 0.28 -1.18 -5.27
CA ASN A 47 -1.07 -1.43 -4.76
C ASN A 47 -1.84 -0.12 -4.54
N MET A 48 -1.17 0.93 -4.05
CA MET A 48 -1.76 2.26 -3.88
C MET A 48 -2.11 2.91 -5.22
N GLU A 49 -1.26 2.79 -6.24
CA GLU A 49 -1.53 3.34 -7.57
C GLU A 49 -2.68 2.60 -8.28
N GLU A 50 -2.76 1.27 -8.13
CA GLU A 50 -3.87 0.46 -8.63
C GLU A 50 -5.19 0.84 -7.95
N LEU A 51 -5.18 0.97 -6.61
CA LEU A 51 -6.36 1.39 -5.85
C LEU A 51 -6.80 2.81 -6.22
N LYS A 52 -5.86 3.76 -6.31
CA LYS A 52 -6.12 5.12 -6.79
C LYS A 52 -6.78 5.10 -8.15
N THR A 53 -6.20 4.37 -9.09
CA THR A 53 -6.71 4.30 -10.47
C THR A 53 -8.12 3.76 -10.48
N ALA A 54 -8.38 2.67 -9.75
CA ALA A 54 -9.71 2.09 -9.67
C ALA A 54 -10.74 3.05 -9.04
N LEU A 55 -10.39 3.75 -7.96
CA LEU A 55 -11.26 4.75 -7.34
C LEU A 55 -11.59 5.90 -8.28
N GLU A 56 -10.59 6.45 -8.96
CA GLU A 56 -10.78 7.56 -9.92
C GLU A 56 -11.61 7.12 -11.13
N THR A 57 -11.36 5.92 -11.64
CA THR A 57 -12.08 5.35 -12.77
C THR A 57 -13.54 5.09 -12.43
N VAL A 58 -13.82 4.50 -11.26
CA VAL A 58 -15.18 4.27 -10.80
C VAL A 58 -15.88 5.59 -10.51
N ALA A 59 -15.22 6.57 -9.88
CA ALA A 59 -15.79 7.89 -9.65
C ALA A 59 -16.22 8.59 -10.96
N LYS A 60 -15.41 8.47 -12.03
CA LYS A 60 -15.68 9.04 -13.35
C LYS A 60 -16.85 8.37 -14.09
N GLY A 61 -17.26 7.17 -13.68
CA GLY A 61 -18.47 6.51 -14.21
C GLY A 61 -18.23 5.18 -14.91
N GLU A 62 -17.02 4.60 -14.87
CA GLU A 62 -16.84 3.22 -15.31
C GLU A 62 -17.41 2.27 -14.25
N GLY A 63 -18.40 1.46 -14.64
CA GLY A 63 -19.37 0.85 -13.71
C GLY A 63 -18.80 0.02 -12.56
N LYS A 64 -17.77 -0.82 -12.79
CA LYS A 64 -17.21 -1.72 -11.78
C LYS A 64 -15.71 -1.93 -11.98
N LYS A 65 -14.94 -1.90 -10.89
CA LYS A 65 -13.52 -2.31 -10.87
C LYS A 65 -13.24 -3.18 -9.66
N THR A 66 -12.42 -4.21 -9.85
CA THR A 66 -11.91 -5.05 -8.77
C THR A 66 -10.43 -4.76 -8.56
N VAL A 67 -10.03 -4.61 -7.32
CA VAL A 67 -8.66 -4.35 -6.90
C VAL A 67 -8.28 -5.25 -5.73
N ALA A 68 -7.01 -5.63 -5.68
CA ALA A 68 -6.46 -6.34 -4.53
C ALA A 68 -5.55 -5.38 -3.76
N TYR A 69 -5.75 -5.32 -2.46
CA TYR A 69 -4.83 -4.64 -1.56
C TYR A 69 -4.20 -5.68 -0.63
N ASP A 70 -2.94 -6.00 -0.90
CA ASP A 70 -2.16 -6.89 -0.05
C ASP A 70 -1.15 -6.08 0.76
N MET A 71 -1.09 -6.34 2.06
CA MET A 71 -0.02 -5.83 2.91
C MET A 71 1.19 -6.77 2.84
N PRO A 72 2.36 -6.32 2.34
CA PRO A 72 3.58 -7.13 2.38
C PRO A 72 4.03 -7.44 3.81
N SER A 73 4.65 -8.60 4.02
CA SER A 73 5.02 -9.14 5.34
C SER A 73 6.07 -8.33 6.12
N CYS A 74 6.81 -7.49 5.41
CA CYS A 74 7.77 -6.51 5.94
C CYS A 74 7.12 -5.34 6.67
N PHE A 75 5.81 -5.11 6.50
CA PHE A 75 5.07 -4.13 7.28
C PHE A 75 4.18 -4.83 8.29
N ASN A 76 4.25 -4.40 9.55
CA ASN A 76 3.41 -4.92 10.62
C ASN A 76 2.00 -4.32 10.53
N GLN A 77 0.96 -5.15 10.43
CA GLN A 77 -0.44 -4.70 10.29
C GLN A 77 -0.93 -3.83 11.46
N ASN A 78 -0.30 -3.93 12.63
CA ASN A 78 -0.66 -3.12 13.79
C ASN A 78 -0.09 -1.70 13.73
N ASP A 79 1.06 -1.53 13.08
CA ASP A 79 1.81 -0.27 13.03
C ASP A 79 1.73 0.40 11.66
N SER A 80 1.21 -0.31 10.65
CA SER A 80 1.00 0.20 9.31
C SER A 80 -0.47 0.28 8.95
N SER A 81 -0.85 1.33 8.22
CA SER A 81 -2.22 1.49 7.75
C SER A 81 -2.28 2.24 6.43
N LEU A 82 -3.22 1.82 5.59
CA LEU A 82 -3.63 2.53 4.39
C LEU A 82 -4.94 3.25 4.68
N ARG A 83 -5.04 4.55 4.42
CA ARG A 83 -6.21 5.37 4.75
C ARG A 83 -6.57 6.30 3.61
N ILE A 84 -7.86 6.58 3.47
CA ILE A 84 -8.36 7.66 2.62
C ILE A 84 -8.62 8.86 3.51
N VAL A 85 -8.00 9.98 3.16
CA VAL A 85 -7.94 11.16 4.02
C VAL A 85 -8.36 12.38 3.20
N SER A 86 -9.24 13.20 3.75
CA SER A 86 -9.54 14.52 3.18
C SER A 86 -8.69 15.59 3.89
N ARG A 87 -8.15 16.52 3.10
CA ARG A 87 -7.37 17.67 3.60
C ARG A 87 -7.92 18.95 2.98
N ASP A 88 -8.01 19.97 3.81
CA ASP A 88 -8.43 21.35 3.51
C ASP A 88 -7.24 22.32 3.51
N ASP A 89 -6.02 21.81 3.63
CA ASP A 89 -4.80 22.60 3.55
C ASP A 89 -4.32 22.76 2.10
N ARG A 90 -4.32 24.02 1.64
CA ARG A 90 -3.85 24.39 0.30
C ARG A 90 -2.41 23.97 0.05
N ALA A 91 -1.51 24.08 1.04
CA ALA A 91 -0.10 23.76 0.83
C ALA A 91 0.09 22.27 0.55
N THR A 92 -0.51 21.41 1.38
CA THR A 92 -0.52 19.95 1.22
C THR A 92 -1.15 19.54 -0.10
N CYS A 93 -2.31 20.11 -0.44
CA CYS A 93 -3.01 19.76 -1.67
C CYS A 93 -2.26 20.21 -2.93
N SER A 94 -1.70 21.42 -2.95
CA SER A 94 -0.87 21.88 -4.07
C SER A 94 0.39 21.03 -4.24
N PHE A 95 1.02 20.60 -3.14
CA PHE A 95 2.22 19.77 -3.19
C PHE A 95 1.96 18.37 -3.73
N HIS A 96 0.91 17.68 -3.25
CA HIS A 96 0.65 16.28 -3.62
C HIS A 96 -0.22 16.11 -4.87
N CYS A 97 -1.19 17.00 -5.09
CA CYS A 97 -2.13 16.90 -6.20
C CYS A 97 -1.82 17.85 -7.37
N GLY A 98 -0.95 18.84 -7.16
CA GLY A 98 -0.67 19.89 -8.13
C GLY A 98 -1.81 20.92 -8.25
N GLY A 99 -1.46 22.09 -8.78
CA GLY A 99 -2.40 23.19 -9.02
C GLY A 99 -2.85 23.91 -7.73
N LEU A 100 -3.82 24.82 -7.89
CA LEU A 100 -4.39 25.61 -6.78
C LEU A 100 -5.66 24.94 -6.27
N ARG A 101 -5.51 23.96 -5.36
CA ARG A 101 -6.61 23.25 -4.71
C ARG A 101 -6.68 23.63 -3.24
N TYR A 102 -7.87 24.00 -2.77
CA TYR A 102 -8.12 24.28 -1.34
C TYR A 102 -8.55 23.04 -0.56
N GLU A 103 -9.01 22.01 -1.26
CA GLU A 103 -9.36 20.73 -0.66
C GLU A 103 -8.93 19.59 -1.60
N CYS A 104 -8.51 18.47 -1.02
CA CYS A 104 -8.13 17.28 -1.77
C CYS A 104 -8.39 16.01 -0.95
N THR A 105 -8.53 14.90 -1.67
CA THR A 105 -8.56 13.57 -1.08
C THR A 105 -7.24 12.87 -1.39
N LEU A 106 -6.62 12.29 -0.37
CA LEU A 106 -5.34 11.60 -0.44
C LEU A 106 -5.52 10.15 -0.02
N LEU A 107 -4.77 9.27 -0.67
CA LEU A 107 -4.54 7.90 -0.22
C LEU A 107 -3.19 7.87 0.47
N LEU A 108 -3.20 7.65 1.78
CA LEU A 108 -2.03 7.69 2.66
C LEU A 108 -1.72 6.29 3.15
N PHE A 109 -0.51 5.82 2.85
CA PHE A 109 0.09 4.69 3.55
C PHE A 109 1.10 5.21 4.57
N SER A 110 1.02 4.73 5.80
CA SER A 110 1.95 5.09 6.86
C SER A 110 2.40 3.84 7.60
N SER A 111 3.70 3.74 7.84
CA SER A 111 4.38 2.77 8.70
C SER A 111 5.55 3.49 9.40
N PRO A 112 6.17 2.90 10.44
CA PRO A 112 7.28 3.54 11.16
C PRO A 112 8.47 3.91 10.27
N ASP A 113 8.71 3.11 9.23
CA ASP A 113 9.91 3.17 8.39
C ASP A 113 9.65 3.76 7.00
N PHE A 114 8.39 3.86 6.58
CA PHE A 114 8.00 4.26 5.23
C PHE A 114 6.60 4.89 5.23
N SER A 115 6.45 5.96 4.45
CA SER A 115 5.16 6.58 4.17
C SER A 115 5.06 6.93 2.70
N SER A 116 3.89 6.69 2.11
CA SER A 116 3.60 7.07 0.73
C SER A 116 2.26 7.77 0.65
N ILE A 117 2.18 8.78 -0.21
CA ILE A 117 0.99 9.63 -0.38
C ILE A 117 0.67 9.70 -1.86
N LYS A 118 -0.56 9.32 -2.21
CA LYS A 118 -1.08 9.44 -3.57
C LYS A 118 -2.27 10.39 -3.57
N CYS A 119 -2.26 11.36 -4.47
CA CYS A 119 -3.44 12.19 -4.69
C CYS A 119 -4.55 11.36 -5.35
N LEU A 120 -5.77 11.43 -4.82
CA LEU A 120 -6.96 10.89 -5.48
C LEU A 120 -7.68 12.04 -6.20
N ASN A 121 -7.76 11.95 -7.52
CA ASN A 121 -8.47 12.93 -8.34
C ASN A 121 -9.99 12.66 -8.37
N ILE A 122 -10.56 12.60 -7.17
CA ILE A 122 -12.00 12.47 -6.90
C ILE A 122 -12.46 13.69 -6.11
N SER A 123 -13.77 13.94 -6.09
CA SER A 123 -14.32 15.02 -5.25
C SER A 123 -14.01 14.73 -3.77
N SER A 124 -13.67 15.74 -2.99
CA SER A 124 -13.59 15.63 -1.54
C SER A 124 -14.92 15.22 -0.91
N ALA A 125 -16.03 15.51 -1.57
CA ALA A 125 -17.37 15.07 -1.18
C ALA A 125 -17.73 13.66 -1.66
N THR A 126 -16.76 12.88 -2.17
CA THR A 126 -16.99 11.45 -2.48
C THR A 126 -17.33 10.72 -1.19
N ASP A 127 -18.39 9.93 -1.23
CA ASP A 127 -18.89 9.18 -0.08
C ASP A 127 -18.81 7.66 -0.32
N PHE A 128 -18.60 6.92 0.77
CA PHE A 128 -18.45 5.46 0.79
C PHE A 128 -19.52 4.88 1.73
N PRO A 129 -20.78 4.81 1.26
CA PRO A 129 -21.90 4.59 2.17
C PRO A 129 -21.98 3.14 2.67
N SER A 130 -22.75 2.94 3.73
CA SER A 130 -22.96 1.65 4.39
C SER A 130 -23.86 0.71 3.57
N ALA A 131 -24.00 -0.53 4.06
CA ALA A 131 -24.83 -1.59 3.47
C ALA A 131 -26.33 -1.24 3.34
N THR A 132 -26.81 -0.18 3.99
CA THR A 132 -28.20 0.26 3.82
C THR A 132 -28.45 1.01 2.50
N VAL A 133 -27.39 1.55 1.90
CA VAL A 133 -27.43 2.28 0.62
C VAL A 133 -26.78 1.44 -0.48
N CYS A 134 -25.65 0.81 -0.17
CA CYS A 134 -25.04 -0.20 -1.00
C CYS A 134 -25.75 -1.53 -0.78
N HIS A 135 -26.74 -1.86 -1.62
CA HIS A 135 -27.33 -3.20 -1.60
C HIS A 135 -26.28 -4.25 -1.95
N ASP A 136 -26.46 -5.47 -1.42
CA ASP A 136 -25.59 -6.59 -1.73
C ASP A 136 -25.53 -6.82 -3.24
N PHE A 137 -24.38 -7.32 -3.69
CA PHE A 137 -24.11 -7.53 -5.10
C PHE A 137 -25.10 -8.58 -5.65
N ASP A 138 -26.15 -8.13 -6.37
CA ASP A 138 -27.30 -8.95 -6.79
C ASP A 138 -26.91 -10.25 -7.53
N ASP A 139 -25.73 -10.30 -8.17
CA ASP A 139 -25.27 -11.48 -8.91
C ASP A 139 -24.36 -12.45 -8.11
N GLN A 140 -23.82 -12.08 -6.94
CA GLN A 140 -22.92 -12.94 -6.13
C GLN A 140 -22.95 -12.63 -4.61
N PRO A 141 -24.11 -12.78 -3.94
CA PRO A 141 -24.28 -12.36 -2.54
C PRO A 141 -23.45 -13.19 -1.52
N THR A 142 -22.87 -14.33 -1.90
CA THR A 142 -22.13 -15.20 -0.98
C THR A 142 -20.62 -14.96 -0.91
N GLU A 143 -20.00 -14.34 -1.92
CA GLU A 143 -18.55 -14.14 -1.96
C GLU A 143 -18.12 -12.74 -1.54
N PHE A 144 -19.00 -11.74 -1.62
CA PHE A 144 -18.66 -10.34 -1.38
C PHE A 144 -19.61 -9.70 -0.38
N LYS A 145 -19.07 -9.07 0.67
CA LYS A 145 -19.82 -8.30 1.66
C LYS A 145 -19.53 -6.82 1.53
N VAL A 146 -20.54 -5.98 1.69
CA VAL A 146 -20.36 -4.53 1.74
C VAL A 146 -19.43 -4.19 2.91
N LYS A 147 -18.39 -3.40 2.64
CA LYS A 147 -17.49 -2.85 3.65
C LYS A 147 -17.61 -1.33 3.61
N GLU A 148 -18.00 -0.74 4.72
CA GLU A 148 -18.00 0.71 4.87
C GLU A 148 -16.56 1.20 5.01
N TRP A 149 -16.11 2.07 4.12
CA TRP A 149 -14.82 2.76 4.25
C TRP A 149 -15.06 4.14 4.83
N LYS A 150 -14.66 4.34 6.09
CA LYS A 150 -14.70 5.67 6.69
C LYS A 150 -13.44 6.44 6.35
N LYS A 151 -13.60 7.76 6.16
CA LYS A 151 -12.45 8.65 6.06
C LYS A 151 -11.61 8.55 7.33
N ASP A 152 -10.29 8.58 7.17
CA ASP A 152 -9.29 8.44 8.24
C ASP A 152 -9.24 7.07 8.95
N GLU A 153 -10.07 6.11 8.55
CA GLU A 153 -10.02 4.73 9.03
C GLU A 153 -9.05 3.88 8.19
N ALA A 154 -8.42 2.89 8.84
CA ALA A 154 -7.52 1.96 8.17
C ALA A 154 -8.31 1.00 7.26
N ILE A 155 -7.91 0.94 6.00
CA ILE A 155 -8.39 -0.04 5.04
C ILE A 155 -7.68 -1.36 5.32
N GLU A 156 -8.46 -2.40 5.61
CA GLU A 156 -7.93 -3.74 5.81
C GLU A 156 -7.39 -4.32 4.50
N PRO A 157 -6.38 -5.20 4.53
CA PRO A 157 -5.98 -5.98 3.36
C PRO A 157 -7.13 -6.88 2.86
N GLY A 158 -7.17 -7.11 1.55
CA GLY A 158 -8.15 -7.98 0.90
C GLY A 158 -8.45 -7.61 -0.56
N GLN A 159 -9.33 -8.39 -1.18
CA GLN A 159 -9.86 -8.10 -2.51
C GLN A 159 -11.14 -7.27 -2.39
N TYR A 160 -11.20 -6.17 -3.14
CA TYR A 160 -12.29 -5.23 -3.13
C TYR A 160 -12.87 -5.04 -4.53
N THR A 161 -14.20 -4.95 -4.61
CA THR A 161 -14.92 -4.51 -5.79
C THR A 161 -15.54 -3.14 -5.51
N LEU A 162 -15.23 -2.18 -6.37
CA LEU A 162 -15.71 -0.80 -6.31
C LEU A 162 -16.77 -0.60 -7.40
N ILE A 163 -17.91 -0.03 -7.00
CA ILE A 163 -19.03 0.24 -7.92
C ILE A 163 -19.52 1.66 -7.67
N LYS A 164 -19.75 2.41 -8.75
CA LYS A 164 -20.40 3.71 -8.64
C LYS A 164 -21.89 3.51 -8.48
N GLN A 165 -22.45 4.09 -7.41
CA GLN A 165 -23.90 4.24 -7.32
C GLN A 165 -24.32 5.61 -7.83
N PHE A 166 -25.33 5.60 -8.70
CA PHE A 166 -25.94 6.82 -9.19
C PHE A 166 -26.97 7.31 -8.18
N HIS A 167 -26.86 8.56 -7.77
CA HIS A 167 -27.85 9.20 -6.92
C HIS A 167 -28.54 10.32 -7.70
N LEU A 168 -29.83 10.15 -7.99
CA LEU A 168 -30.62 11.10 -8.80
C LEU A 168 -30.62 12.53 -8.26
N PHE A 169 -30.42 12.72 -6.95
CA PHE A 169 -30.52 14.01 -6.27
C PHE A 169 -29.18 14.54 -5.73
N SER A 170 -28.05 13.91 -6.04
CA SER A 170 -26.73 14.42 -5.63
C SER A 170 -25.72 14.28 -6.77
N PRO A 171 -25.01 15.36 -7.14
CA PRO A 171 -23.93 15.29 -8.12
C PRO A 171 -22.66 14.64 -7.55
N GLN A 172 -22.62 14.34 -6.24
CA GLN A 172 -21.46 13.76 -5.58
C GLN A 172 -21.32 12.27 -5.93
N PRO A 173 -20.11 11.81 -6.30
CA PRO A 173 -19.88 10.41 -6.57
C PRO A 173 -20.04 9.60 -5.27
N ARG A 174 -20.87 8.55 -5.31
CA ARG A 174 -20.94 7.54 -4.26
C ARG A 174 -20.31 6.25 -4.76
N ILE A 175 -19.39 5.70 -3.97
CA ILE A 175 -18.68 4.48 -4.33
C ILE A 175 -19.00 3.42 -3.28
N CYS A 176 -19.69 2.37 -3.72
CA CYS A 176 -19.91 1.19 -2.90
C CYS A 176 -18.70 0.28 -2.98
N VAL A 177 -18.25 -0.16 -1.80
CA VAL A 177 -17.08 -1.01 -1.63
C VAL A 177 -17.53 -2.37 -1.12
N TYR A 178 -17.17 -3.41 -1.85
CA TYR A 178 -17.49 -4.79 -1.51
C TYR A 178 -16.18 -5.55 -1.27
N LYS A 179 -16.00 -6.13 -0.09
CA LYS A 179 -14.84 -6.95 0.26
C LYS A 179 -15.16 -8.43 0.02
N ARG A 180 -14.25 -9.15 -0.64
CA ARG A 180 -14.34 -10.61 -0.76
C ARG A 180 -14.15 -11.27 0.61
N VAL A 181 -15.05 -12.18 0.96
CA VAL A 181 -15.05 -12.95 2.22
C VAL A 181 -14.28 -14.25 2.06
#